data_AF-A0A915AW75-F1
#
_entry.id   AF-A0A915AW75-F1
#
_cell.length_a   1.000
_cell.length_b   1.000
_cell.length_c   1.000
_cell.angle_alpha   90.00
_cell.angle_beta   90.00
_cell.angle_gamma   90.00
#
_symmetry.space_group_name_H-M   'P 1'
#
loop_
_entity.id
_entity.type
_entity.pdbx_description
1 polymer ?
#
loop_
_entity_poly.entity_id
_entity_poly.type
_entity_poly.pdbx_seq_one_letter_code
_entity_poly.pdbx_strand_id
1 'polypeptide(L)'
;DYLPRTDSRLRPDMRLLEMGRLDEAAKEKERLEVKQRQARAREKKLKIEKKPRWFNAEKSIDGPAWIFNGRYWSREYDSCEDIF
;
A
#
# COMPACT_ATOMS: atom_id res chain seq x y z
N ASP A 1 -15.27 8.39 5.78
CA ASP A 1 -14.62 7.49 4.81
C ASP A 1 -14.64 6.05 5.27
N TYR A 2 -15.16 5.14 4.44
CA TYR A 2 -15.31 3.71 4.78
C TYR A 2 -14.11 2.84 4.38
N LEU A 3 -13.17 3.39 3.59
CA LEU A 3 -12.02 2.66 3.07
C LEU A 3 -10.74 3.34 3.55
N PRO A 4 -9.68 2.58 3.89
CA PRO A 4 -8.38 3.18 4.13
C PRO A 4 -7.83 3.80 2.84
N ARG A 5 -6.97 4.82 2.96
CA ARG A 5 -6.30 5.48 1.82
C ARG A 5 -5.49 4.52 0.94
N THR A 6 -5.19 3.33 1.45
CA THR A 6 -4.45 2.27 0.76
C THR A 6 -5.34 1.29 -0.02
N ASP A 7 -6.67 1.46 -0.01
CA ASP A 7 -7.58 0.57 -0.74
C ASP A 7 -7.40 0.70 -2.26
N SER A 8 -7.34 -0.42 -2.98
CA SER A 8 -7.07 -0.43 -4.42
C SER A 8 -8.09 0.32 -5.26
N ARG A 9 -9.33 0.55 -4.77
CA ARG A 9 -10.32 1.38 -5.49
C ARG A 9 -9.93 2.85 -5.59
N LEU A 10 -9.01 3.29 -4.73
CA LEU A 10 -8.49 4.65 -4.71
C LEU A 10 -7.21 4.79 -5.55
N ARG A 11 -6.73 3.69 -6.16
CA ARG A 11 -5.51 3.67 -6.96
C ARG A 11 -5.73 4.38 -8.31
N PRO A 12 -5.11 5.55 -8.55
CA PRO A 12 -5.50 6.44 -9.64
C PRO A 12 -5.13 5.93 -11.04
N ASP A 13 -3.98 5.24 -11.20
CA ASP A 13 -3.58 4.62 -12.47
C ASP A 13 -4.58 3.54 -12.91
N MET A 14 -5.02 2.69 -11.98
CA MET A 14 -6.05 1.68 -12.24
C MET A 14 -7.40 2.29 -12.60
N ARG A 15 -7.81 3.35 -11.90
CA ARG A 15 -9.08 4.03 -12.19
C ARG A 15 -9.09 4.73 -13.55
N LEU A 16 -7.97 5.34 -13.94
CA LEU A 16 -7.81 5.93 -15.28
C LEU A 16 -7.85 4.86 -16.36
N LEU A 17 -7.24 3.70 -16.11
CA LEU A 17 -7.28 2.55 -17.01
C LEU A 17 -8.70 2.00 -17.19
N GLU A 18 -9.46 1.85 -16.10
CA GLU A 18 -10.88 1.44 -16.13
C GLU A 18 -11.76 2.42 -16.92
N MET A 19 -11.40 3.71 -16.96
CA MET A 19 -12.06 4.74 -17.75
C MET A 19 -11.58 4.81 -19.21
N GLY A 20 -10.68 3.93 -19.63
CA GLY A 20 -10.11 3.93 -20.99
C GLY A 20 -9.08 5.04 -21.26
N ARG A 21 -8.63 5.77 -20.22
CA ARG A 21 -7.68 6.88 -20.35
C ARG A 21 -6.23 6.38 -20.29
N LEU A 22 -5.81 5.66 -21.34
CA LEU A 22 -4.55 4.90 -21.36
C LEU A 22 -3.29 5.74 -21.09
N ASP A 23 -3.14 6.89 -21.77
CA ASP A 23 -1.95 7.74 -21.63
C ASP A 23 -1.82 8.32 -20.22
N GLU A 24 -2.95 8.66 -19.61
CA GLU A 24 -3.00 9.21 -18.26
C GLU A 24 -2.75 8.12 -17.21
N ALA A 25 -3.29 6.92 -17.42
CA ALA A 25 -3.00 5.76 -16.60
C ALA A 25 -1.50 5.42 -16.60
N ALA A 26 -0.85 5.49 -17.77
CA ALA A 26 0.58 5.23 -17.90
C ALA A 26 1.44 6.27 -17.13
N LYS A 27 1.12 7.56 -17.28
CA LYS A 27 1.78 8.64 -16.53
C LYS A 27 1.61 8.49 -15.02
N GLU A 28 0.40 8.13 -14.59
CA GLU A 28 0.10 7.98 -13.18
C GLU A 28 0.77 6.75 -12.58
N LYS A 29 0.85 5.65 -13.33
CA LYS A 29 1.60 4.46 -12.96
C LYS A 29 3.08 4.81 -12.73
N GLU A 30 3.70 5.55 -13.66
CA GLU A 30 5.09 5.99 -13.52
C GLU A 30 5.28 6.83 -12.25
N ARG A 31 4.39 7.81 -12.01
CA ARG A 31 4.44 8.65 -10.80
C ARG A 31 4.41 7.82 -9.52
N LEU A 32 3.50 6.85 -9.45
CA LEU A 32 3.35 5.96 -8.29
C LEU A 32 4.57 5.07 -8.06
N GLU A 33 5.09 4.45 -9.12
CA GLU A 33 6.28 3.59 -9.04
C GLU A 33 7.53 4.38 -8.63
N VAL A 34 7.68 5.61 -9.13
CA VAL A 34 8.75 6.52 -8.71
C VAL A 34 8.60 6.92 -7.25
N LYS A 35 7.40 7.32 -6.81
CA LYS A 35 7.10 7.64 -5.39
C LYS A 35 7.47 6.46 -4.48
N GLN A 36 7.05 5.25 -4.84
CA GLN A 36 7.34 4.04 -4.07
C GLN A 36 8.85 3.72 -4.05
N ARG A 37 9.55 3.86 -5.18
CA ARG A 37 11.00 3.62 -5.27
C ARG A 37 11.77 4.59 -4.37
N GLN A 38 11.40 5.87 -4.39
CA GLN A 38 12.01 6.91 -3.54
C GLN A 38 11.74 6.65 -2.06
N ALA A 39 10.51 6.26 -1.69
CA ALA A 39 10.16 5.90 -0.31
C ALA A 39 11.01 4.72 0.19
N ARG A 40 11.12 3.63 -0.58
CA ARG A 40 11.97 2.48 -0.24
C ARG A 40 13.45 2.86 -0.10
N ALA A 41 13.97 3.73 -0.96
CA ALA A 41 15.35 4.21 -0.86
C ALA A 41 15.59 5.00 0.45
N ARG A 42 14.63 5.86 0.82
CA ARG A 42 14.67 6.62 2.07
C ARG A 42 14.59 5.69 3.29
N GLU A 43 13.66 4.75 3.30
CA GLU A 43 13.50 3.75 4.37
C GLU A 43 14.78 2.93 4.58
N LYS A 44 15.40 2.46 3.49
CA LYS A 44 16.69 1.75 3.52
C LYS A 44 17.81 2.61 4.10
N LYS A 45 17.92 3.88 3.67
CA LYS A 45 18.94 4.81 4.17
C LYS A 45 18.79 5.08 5.67
N LEU A 46 17.55 5.19 6.14
CA LEU A 46 17.22 5.45 7.54
C LEU A 46 17.14 4.18 8.40
N LYS A 47 17.36 2.99 7.82
CA LYS A 47 17.19 1.69 8.48
C LYS A 47 15.79 1.52 9.12
N ILE A 48 14.78 2.11 8.50
CA ILE A 48 13.39 1.97 8.92
C ILE A 48 12.86 0.63 8.41
N GLU A 49 12.41 -0.21 9.33
CA GLU A 49 11.74 -1.46 8.99
C GLU A 49 10.26 -1.19 8.70
N LYS A 50 9.84 -1.36 7.44
CA LYS A 50 8.43 -1.21 7.05
C LYS A 50 7.68 -2.52 7.27
N LYS A 51 6.67 -2.50 8.15
CA LYS A 51 5.79 -3.66 8.42
C LYS A 51 4.39 -3.42 7.85
N PRO A 52 3.72 -4.46 7.32
CA PRO A 52 2.33 -4.32 6.89
C PRO A 52 1.43 -4.00 8.08
N ARG A 53 0.46 -3.12 7.87
CA ARG A 53 -0.41 -2.59 8.93
C ARG A 53 -1.40 -3.61 9.49
N TRP A 54 -1.90 -4.51 8.66
CA TRP A 54 -3.05 -5.38 8.97
C TRP A 54 -2.66 -6.81 9.34
N PHE A 55 -1.37 -7.15 9.21
CA PHE A 55 -0.87 -8.50 9.41
C PHE A 55 0.43 -8.48 10.20
N ASN A 56 0.62 -9.47 11.05
CA ASN A 56 1.87 -9.71 11.78
C ASN A 56 2.60 -10.91 11.15
N ALA A 57 3.92 -10.84 11.08
CA ALA A 57 4.73 -11.99 10.69
C ALA A 57 4.86 -12.94 11.89
N GLU A 58 4.53 -14.21 11.70
CA GLU A 58 4.65 -15.27 12.71
C GLU A 58 5.33 -16.50 12.13
N LYS A 59 5.92 -17.33 12.99
CA LYS A 59 6.45 -18.64 12.60
C LYS A 59 5.34 -19.67 12.76
N SER A 60 5.01 -20.38 11.68
CA SER A 60 4.10 -21.52 11.70
C SER A 60 4.84 -22.83 11.44
N ILE A 61 4.16 -23.96 11.61
CA ILE A 61 4.69 -25.31 11.33
C ILE A 61 5.13 -25.42 9.86
N ASP A 62 4.44 -24.74 8.94
CA ASP A 62 4.71 -24.76 7.50
C ASP A 62 5.68 -23.65 7.03
N GLY A 63 6.24 -22.88 7.97
CA GLY A 63 7.15 -21.76 7.69
C GLY A 63 6.59 -20.39 8.07
N PRO A 64 7.16 -19.29 7.54
CA PRO A 64 6.71 -17.93 7.85
C PRO A 64 5.26 -17.72 7.39
N ALA A 65 4.41 -17.23 8.29
CA ALA A 65 3.01 -16.92 8.04
C ALA A 65 2.72 -15.44 8.34
N TRP A 66 1.69 -14.90 7.67
CA TRP A 66 1.16 -13.57 7.94
C TRP A 66 -0.22 -13.70 8.58
N ILE A 67 -0.33 -13.37 9.86
CA ILE A 67 -1.56 -13.53 10.65
C ILE A 67 -2.28 -12.18 10.72
N PHE A 68 -3.57 -12.19 10.41
CA PHE A 68 -4.41 -10.99 10.50
C PHE A 68 -4.46 -10.49 11.94
N ASN A 69 -4.18 -9.21 12.15
CA ASN A 69 -4.08 -8.65 13.51
C ASN A 69 -5.42 -8.14 14.09
N GLY A 70 -6.54 -8.36 13.41
CA GLY A 70 -7.88 -7.95 13.90
C GLY A 70 -8.22 -6.48 13.66
N ARG A 71 -7.24 -5.62 13.31
CA ARG A 71 -7.45 -4.16 13.38
C ARG A 71 -8.10 -3.54 12.17
N TYR A 72 -8.13 -4.19 11.00
CA TYR A 72 -8.67 -3.57 9.79
C TYR A 72 -10.13 -3.10 9.93
N TRP A 73 -10.94 -3.89 10.62
CA TRP A 73 -12.38 -3.62 10.78
C TRP A 73 -12.70 -2.61 11.88
N SER A 74 -11.72 -2.21 12.70
CA SER A 74 -11.87 -1.12 13.68
C SER A 74 -12.03 0.27 13.03
N ARG A 75 -11.73 0.38 11.73
CA ARG A 75 -11.81 1.62 10.94
C ARG A 75 -10.89 2.76 11.39
N GLU A 76 -9.87 2.46 12.21
CA GLU A 76 -8.82 3.40 12.60
C GLU A 76 -7.84 3.68 11.44
N TYR A 77 -8.29 4.47 10.46
CA TYR A 77 -7.55 4.72 9.21
C TYR A 77 -6.74 6.03 9.19
N ASP A 78 -6.80 6.85 10.24
CA ASP A 78 -6.13 8.16 10.29
C ASP A 78 -4.61 8.07 10.15
N SER A 79 -4.02 6.95 10.56
CA SER A 79 -2.59 6.69 10.43
C SER A 79 -2.21 5.88 9.17
N CYS A 80 -3.16 5.58 8.28
CA CYS A 80 -2.87 4.92 7.01
C CYS A 80 -2.00 5.81 6.13
N GLU A 81 -0.90 5.24 5.64
CA GLU A 81 0.00 5.94 4.74
C GLU A 81 -0.69 6.33 3.44
N ASP A 82 -0.33 7.49 2.91
CA ASP A 82 -0.70 7.90 1.56
C ASP A 82 0.31 7.33 0.54
N ILE A 83 -0.09 6.23 -0.08
CA ILE A 83 0.73 5.47 -1.03
C ILE A 83 0.37 5.76 -2.50
N PHE A 84 -0.68 6.55 -2.75
CA PHE A 84 -1.11 6.92 -4.09
C PHE A 84 -0.64 8.31 -4.50
#